data_AF-X0UU18-F1
#
_entry.id   AF-X0UU18-F1
#
_cell.length_a   1.000
_cell.length_b   1.000
_cell.length_c   1.000
_cell.angle_alpha   90.00
_cell.angle_beta   90.00
_cell.angle_gamma   90.00
#
_symmetry.space_group_name_H-M   'P 1'
#
loop_
_entity.id
_entity.type
_entity.pdbx_description
1 polymer ?
#
loop_
_entity_poly.entity_id
_entity_poly.type
_entity_poly.pdbx_seq_one_letter_code
_entity_poly.pdbx_strand_id
1 'polypeptide(L)'
;SDVEYPTDTCERSNELTALMRQALEKFESYIKLSRRISVDTITLFRQLEDPSKLADAIAPNIIVRIGDRQSLLETVAPKARLEKLVKLLNSEIEILNIEQQIHTRVSSQIEKNQKEYYLTEQMKAIKKELHQKDDFAKEIDEMRERIKQAKMSPEAEGAAEKELNRLSKMMPFSPETTVSRTYLDWLCGLPWAKRTQDMLDIEKARRILDEDHYGLKKPKERVLEYIAVRKLTKKIKGPILCFVGPPGVGKTSIARSIARAIGRKFVRMSLGG
;
A
#
# COMPACT_ATOMS: atom_id res chain seq x y z
N SER A 1 35.39 -16.43 -70.72
CA SER A 1 35.89 -15.05 -70.71
C SER A 1 36.77 -14.92 -69.49
N ASP A 2 38.07 -15.10 -69.66
CA ASP A 2 39.03 -14.95 -68.59
C ASP A 2 39.00 -13.49 -68.14
N VAL A 3 38.52 -13.25 -66.93
CA VAL A 3 38.52 -11.93 -66.31
C VAL A 3 39.95 -11.70 -65.83
N GLU A 4 40.75 -11.01 -66.64
CA GLU A 4 42.04 -10.49 -66.20
C GLU A 4 41.78 -9.44 -65.11
N TYR A 5 42.15 -9.79 -63.88
CA TYR A 5 42.19 -8.82 -62.79
C TYR A 5 43.29 -7.80 -63.12
N PRO A 6 43.00 -6.49 -63.09
CA PRO A 6 44.05 -5.49 -63.24
C PRO A 6 45.09 -5.70 -62.13
N THR A 7 46.32 -6.03 -62.53
CA THR A 7 47.44 -6.10 -61.60
C THR A 7 47.83 -4.68 -61.24
N ASP A 8 47.38 -4.21 -60.08
CA ASP A 8 47.85 -2.94 -59.49
C ASP A 8 49.34 -3.10 -59.12
N THR A 9 50.23 -2.81 -60.06
CA THR A 9 51.66 -2.67 -59.76
C THR A 9 51.86 -1.33 -59.05
N CYS A 10 51.92 -1.36 -57.72
CA CYS A 10 52.15 -0.17 -56.91
C CYS A 10 53.48 -0.29 -56.16
N GLU A 11 54.42 0.61 -56.44
CA GLU A 11 55.64 0.76 -55.65
C GLU A 11 55.27 1.31 -54.26
N ARG A 12 55.75 0.65 -53.19
CA ARG A 12 55.50 1.05 -51.81
C ARG A 12 56.12 2.42 -51.52
N SER A 13 55.30 3.47 -51.52
CA SER A 13 55.66 4.76 -50.94
C SER A 13 55.48 4.75 -49.42
N ASN A 14 56.31 5.52 -48.70
CA ASN A 14 56.17 5.73 -47.26
C ASN A 14 54.76 6.24 -46.88
N GLU A 15 54.10 6.97 -47.77
CA GLU A 15 52.74 7.47 -47.58
C GLU A 15 51.69 6.35 -47.57
N LEU A 16 51.82 5.34 -48.44
CA LEU A 16 50.91 4.20 -48.51
C LEU A 16 51.00 3.35 -47.25
N THR A 17 52.22 3.11 -46.76
CA THR A 17 52.44 2.39 -45.49
C THR A 17 51.81 3.12 -44.31
N ALA A 18 51.87 4.46 -44.29
CA ALA A 18 51.21 5.25 -43.25
C ALA A 18 49.67 5.13 -43.32
N LEU A 19 49.08 5.19 -44.52
CA LEU A 19 47.64 5.02 -44.73
C LEU A 19 47.14 3.62 -44.34
N MET A 20 47.91 2.56 -44.63
CA MET A 20 47.58 1.20 -44.20
C MET A 20 47.53 1.08 -42.68
N ARG A 21 48.50 1.66 -41.96
CA ARG A 21 48.51 1.69 -40.49
C ARG A 21 47.29 2.43 -39.94
N GLN A 22 46.96 3.58 -40.52
CA GLN A 22 45.80 4.37 -40.12
C GLN A 22 44.49 3.63 -40.35
N ALA A 23 44.33 2.94 -41.49
CA ALA A 23 43.14 2.13 -41.78
C ALA A 23 42.98 0.98 -40.77
N LEU A 24 44.07 0.29 -40.43
CA LEU A 24 44.07 -0.76 -39.42
C LEU A 24 43.71 -0.25 -38.02
N GLU A 25 44.26 0.90 -37.61
CA GLU A 25 43.96 1.51 -36.31
C GLU A 25 42.48 1.89 -36.21
N LYS A 26 41.93 2.53 -37.25
CA LYS A 26 40.51 2.89 -37.31
C LYS A 26 39.61 1.65 -37.33
N PHE A 27 40.00 0.63 -38.08
CA PHE A 27 39.26 -0.63 -38.10
C PHE A 27 39.26 -1.33 -36.73
N GLU A 28 40.38 -1.29 -35.99
CA GLU A 28 40.45 -1.80 -34.62
C GLU A 28 39.51 -1.03 -33.67
N SER A 29 39.47 0.30 -33.76
CA SER A 29 38.51 1.10 -33.00
C SER A 29 37.05 0.75 -33.36
N TYR A 30 36.76 0.53 -34.64
CA TYR A 30 35.45 0.13 -35.12
C TYR A 30 35.00 -1.24 -34.57
N ILE A 31 35.89 -2.22 -34.52
CA ILE A 31 35.58 -3.56 -33.98
C ILE A 31 35.27 -3.48 -32.47
N LYS A 32 36.04 -2.70 -31.71
CA LYS A 32 35.82 -2.53 -30.26
C LYS A 32 34.44 -1.93 -29.95
N LEU A 33 33.96 -1.03 -30.80
CA LEU A 33 32.66 -0.39 -30.65
C LEU A 33 31.51 -1.27 -31.16
N SER A 34 31.65 -1.89 -32.32
CA SER A 34 30.58 -2.67 -32.96
C SER A 34 30.33 -4.02 -32.28
N ARG A 35 31.35 -4.64 -31.66
CA ARG A 35 31.30 -5.98 -31.01
C ARG A 35 30.78 -7.13 -31.90
N ARG A 36 30.65 -6.93 -33.22
CA ARG A 36 30.12 -7.91 -34.18
C ARG A 36 31.19 -8.83 -34.78
N ILE A 37 32.45 -8.44 -34.68
CA ILE A 37 33.59 -9.09 -35.34
C ILE A 37 34.59 -9.53 -34.29
N SER A 38 35.12 -10.75 -34.43
CA SER A 38 36.18 -11.24 -33.53
C SER A 38 37.46 -10.44 -33.71
N VAL A 39 38.13 -10.15 -32.59
CA VAL A 39 39.45 -9.49 -32.56
C VAL A 39 40.49 -10.26 -33.37
N ASP A 40 40.32 -11.57 -33.55
CA ASP A 40 41.22 -12.44 -34.31
C ASP A 40 41.36 -12.02 -35.78
N THR A 41 40.34 -11.38 -36.35
CA THR A 41 40.36 -10.88 -37.74
C THR A 41 41.37 -9.75 -37.96
N ILE A 42 41.63 -8.93 -36.93
CA ILE A 42 42.61 -7.83 -36.99
C ILE A 42 44.02 -8.37 -37.14
N THR A 43 44.34 -9.45 -36.41
CA THR A 43 45.64 -10.13 -36.48
C THR A 43 45.92 -10.67 -37.88
N LEU A 44 44.89 -11.18 -38.56
CA LEU A 44 45.01 -11.66 -39.94
C LEU A 44 45.27 -10.52 -40.93
N PHE A 45 44.58 -9.38 -40.77
CA PHE A 45 44.73 -8.24 -41.67
C PHE A 45 46.05 -7.48 -41.47
N ARG A 46 46.65 -7.52 -40.27
CA ARG A 46 47.99 -6.97 -40.02
C ARG A 46 49.11 -7.69 -40.79
N GLN A 47 48.90 -8.94 -41.19
CA GLN A 47 49.85 -9.72 -41.99
C GLN A 47 49.76 -9.40 -43.48
N LEU A 48 48.73 -8.66 -43.92
CA LEU A 48 48.55 -8.28 -45.31
C LEU A 48 49.51 -7.13 -45.67
N GLU A 49 50.41 -7.45 -46.57
CA GLU A 49 51.48 -6.58 -47.03
C GLU A 49 51.09 -5.72 -48.25
N ASP A 50 49.99 -6.06 -48.91
CA ASP A 50 49.48 -5.41 -50.10
C ASP A 50 48.36 -4.39 -49.75
N PRO A 51 48.54 -3.08 -50.07
CA PRO A 51 47.55 -2.04 -49.81
C PRO A 51 46.15 -2.34 -50.39
N SER A 52 46.08 -2.90 -51.61
CA SER A 52 44.81 -3.18 -52.27
C SER A 52 44.10 -4.35 -51.60
N LYS A 53 44.83 -5.44 -51.31
CA LYS A 53 44.27 -6.59 -50.59
C LYS A 53 43.83 -6.23 -49.17
N LEU A 54 44.54 -5.33 -48.50
CA LEU A 54 44.14 -4.85 -47.18
C LEU A 54 42.80 -4.10 -47.25
N ALA A 55 42.64 -3.20 -48.23
CA ALA A 55 41.40 -2.47 -48.41
C ALA A 55 40.22 -3.40 -48.73
N ASP A 56 40.45 -4.39 -49.61
CA ASP A 56 39.43 -5.36 -50.04
C ASP A 56 39.07 -6.36 -48.93
N ALA A 57 39.99 -6.65 -48.01
CA ALA A 57 39.74 -7.48 -46.84
C ALA A 57 38.94 -6.75 -45.75
N ILE A 58 39.17 -5.45 -45.57
CA ILE A 58 38.47 -4.63 -44.56
C ILE A 58 37.07 -4.24 -45.05
N ALA A 59 36.89 -3.91 -46.34
CA ALA A 59 35.64 -3.37 -46.88
C ALA A 59 34.36 -4.19 -46.59
N PRO A 60 34.36 -5.54 -46.67
CA PRO A 60 33.17 -6.36 -46.38
C PRO A 60 32.74 -6.31 -44.92
N ASN A 61 33.69 -6.02 -44.03
CA ASN A 61 33.51 -6.03 -42.58
C ASN A 61 32.88 -4.74 -42.04
N ILE A 62 32.75 -3.70 -42.87
CA ILE A 62 32.13 -2.44 -42.46
C ILE A 62 30.68 -2.40 -42.95
N ILE A 63 29.78 -2.04 -42.05
CA ILE A 63 28.37 -1.80 -42.36
C ILE A 63 28.24 -0.39 -42.93
N VAL A 64 28.30 -0.26 -44.25
CA VAL A 64 28.10 1.00 -44.98
C VAL A 64 27.00 0.85 -46.02
N ARG A 65 26.51 1.97 -46.54
CA ARG A 65 25.51 1.96 -47.63
C ARG A 65 26.09 1.26 -48.85
N ILE A 66 25.22 0.59 -49.62
CA ILE A 66 25.60 -0.16 -50.81
C ILE A 66 26.35 0.73 -51.83
N GLY A 67 25.90 1.97 -52.02
CA GLY A 67 26.56 2.93 -52.92
C GLY A 67 27.99 3.28 -52.49
N ASP A 68 28.23 3.45 -51.18
CA ASP A 68 29.56 3.74 -50.65
C ASP A 68 30.50 2.55 -50.83
N ARG A 69 29.99 1.33 -50.58
CA ARG A 69 30.74 0.08 -50.80
C ARG A 69 31.09 -0.14 -52.27
N GLN A 70 30.13 0.06 -53.17
CA GLN A 70 30.36 -0.04 -54.62
C GLN A 70 31.42 0.96 -55.07
N SER A 71 31.28 2.22 -54.64
CA SER A 71 32.21 3.26 -55.01
C SER A 71 33.63 3.06 -54.45
N LEU A 72 33.79 2.27 -53.39
CA LEU A 72 35.10 1.84 -52.88
C LEU A 72 35.73 0.78 -53.80
N LEU A 73 34.95 -0.22 -54.22
CA LEU A 73 35.40 -1.29 -55.12
C LEU A 73 35.72 -0.79 -56.54
N GLU A 74 35.04 0.25 -57.01
CA GLU A 74 35.31 0.91 -58.30
C GLU A 74 36.60 1.73 -58.30
N THR A 75 37.18 2.01 -57.13
CA THR A 75 38.39 2.85 -57.02
C THR A 75 39.64 2.01 -57.30
N VAL A 76 40.16 2.03 -58.53
CA VAL A 76 41.33 1.24 -58.91
C VAL A 76 42.58 1.65 -58.11
N ALA A 77 42.88 2.94 -57.99
CA ALA A 77 44.10 3.43 -57.33
C ALA A 77 44.16 3.05 -55.82
N PRO A 78 45.20 2.30 -55.36
CA PRO A 78 45.28 1.80 -53.98
C PRO A 78 45.29 2.89 -52.90
N LYS A 79 45.97 4.02 -53.18
CA LYS A 79 46.04 5.18 -52.27
C LYS A 79 44.64 5.80 -52.07
N ALA A 80 43.94 6.07 -53.17
CA ALA A 80 42.61 6.67 -53.13
C ALA A 80 41.58 5.72 -52.47
N ARG A 81 41.73 4.41 -52.67
CA ARG A 81 40.88 3.39 -52.04
C ARG A 81 41.06 3.38 -50.51
N LEU A 82 42.30 3.40 -50.03
CA LEU A 82 42.59 3.46 -48.59
C LEU A 82 42.12 4.77 -47.94
N GLU A 83 42.31 5.92 -48.58
CA GLU A 83 41.82 7.21 -48.06
C GLU A 83 40.29 7.20 -47.92
N LYS A 84 39.59 6.63 -48.91
CA LYS A 84 38.13 6.50 -48.87
C LYS A 84 37.66 5.53 -47.80
N LEU A 85 38.36 4.41 -47.62
CA LEU A 85 38.11 3.45 -46.55
C LEU A 85 38.25 4.10 -45.16
N VAL A 86 39.33 4.85 -44.93
CA VAL A 86 39.55 5.57 -43.68
C VAL A 86 38.44 6.59 -43.40
N LYS A 87 37.97 7.31 -44.43
CA LYS A 87 36.83 8.24 -44.29
C LYS A 87 35.56 7.52 -43.87
N LEU A 88 35.22 6.41 -44.52
CA LEU A 88 34.04 5.61 -44.18
C LEU A 88 34.12 5.03 -42.76
N LEU A 89 35.29 4.54 -42.35
CA LEU A 89 35.53 4.06 -41.00
C LEU A 89 35.33 5.16 -39.95
N ASN A 90 35.84 6.37 -40.20
CA ASN A 90 35.67 7.48 -39.26
C ASN A 90 34.19 7.86 -39.09
N SER A 91 33.44 8.01 -40.18
CA SER A 91 32.00 8.33 -40.10
C SER A 91 31.22 7.28 -39.32
N GLU A 92 31.54 6.00 -39.51
CA GLU A 92 30.84 4.92 -38.83
C GLU A 92 31.20 4.84 -37.35
N ILE A 93 32.47 5.08 -36.99
CA ILE A 93 32.91 5.18 -35.60
C ILE A 93 32.17 6.32 -34.86
N GLU A 94 31.96 7.46 -35.51
CA GLU A 94 31.19 8.57 -34.93
C GLU A 94 29.74 8.18 -34.63
N ILE A 95 29.08 7.51 -35.58
CA ILE A 95 27.71 7.02 -35.40
C ILE A 95 27.63 6.05 -34.21
N LEU A 96 28.51 5.05 -34.16
CA LEU A 96 28.52 4.07 -33.07
C LEU A 96 28.78 4.70 -31.69
N ASN A 97 29.64 5.72 -31.62
CA ASN A 97 29.88 6.45 -30.37
C ASN A 97 28.62 7.20 -29.90
N ILE A 98 27.89 7.84 -30.83
CA ILE A 98 26.62 8.52 -30.51
C ILE A 98 25.58 7.51 -30.03
N GLU A 99 25.46 6.35 -30.70
CA GLU A 99 24.54 5.28 -30.27
C GLU A 99 24.86 4.80 -28.85
N GLN A 100 26.13 4.60 -28.50
CA GLN A 100 26.55 4.19 -27.16
C GLN A 100 26.23 5.26 -26.11
N GLN A 101 26.42 6.55 -26.43
CA GLN A 101 26.06 7.65 -25.54
C GLN A 101 24.55 7.71 -25.30
N ILE A 102 23.74 7.54 -26.35
CA ILE A 102 22.28 7.49 -26.26
C ILE A 102 21.85 6.33 -25.35
N HIS A 103 22.37 5.13 -25.58
CA HIS A 103 22.09 3.96 -24.76
C HIS A 103 22.41 4.22 -23.29
N THR A 104 23.60 4.74 -23.00
CA THR A 104 24.04 5.04 -21.63
C THR A 104 23.13 6.08 -20.94
N ARG A 105 22.75 7.14 -21.65
CA ARG A 105 21.83 8.16 -21.14
C ARG A 105 20.46 7.55 -20.80
N VAL A 106 19.90 6.75 -21.71
CA VAL A 106 18.60 6.10 -21.51
C VAL A 106 18.67 5.13 -20.32
N SER A 107 19.68 4.27 -20.23
CA SER A 107 19.87 3.36 -19.08
C SER A 107 19.96 4.11 -17.76
N SER A 108 20.74 5.20 -17.70
CA SER A 108 20.89 6.00 -16.47
C SER A 108 19.57 6.65 -16.02
N GLN A 109 18.70 7.01 -16.97
CA GLN A 109 17.41 7.62 -16.66
C GLN A 109 16.40 6.58 -16.17
N ILE A 110 16.43 5.37 -16.73
CA ILE A 110 15.62 4.24 -16.25
C ILE A 110 16.01 3.87 -14.82
N GLU A 111 17.31 3.76 -14.50
CA GLU A 111 17.77 3.45 -13.15
C GLU A 111 17.34 4.50 -12.13
N LYS A 112 17.45 5.80 -12.46
CA LYS A 112 16.98 6.89 -11.60
C LYS A 112 15.48 6.78 -11.33
N ASN A 113 14.67 6.58 -12.38
CA ASN A 113 13.22 6.47 -12.23
C ASN A 113 12.81 5.24 -11.40
N GLN A 114 13.47 4.10 -11.60
CA GLN A 114 13.22 2.90 -10.78
C GLN A 114 13.56 3.15 -9.31
N LYS A 115 14.70 3.82 -9.04
CA LYS A 115 15.11 4.17 -7.68
C LYS A 115 14.13 5.14 -7.02
N GLU A 116 13.70 6.19 -7.73
CA GLU A 116 12.70 7.14 -7.23
C GLU A 116 11.35 6.48 -6.97
N TYR A 117 10.87 5.62 -7.88
CA TYR A 117 9.64 4.87 -7.69
C TYR A 117 9.70 4.00 -6.43
N TYR A 118 10.78 3.24 -6.28
CA TYR A 118 10.99 2.37 -5.12
C TYR A 118 11.02 3.16 -3.80
N LEU A 119 11.78 4.26 -3.74
CA LEU A 119 11.85 5.12 -2.56
C LEU A 119 10.50 5.76 -2.24
N THR A 120 9.73 6.16 -3.26
CA THR A 120 8.41 6.76 -3.06
C THR A 120 7.41 5.76 -2.49
N GLU A 121 7.40 4.52 -2.96
CA GLU A 121 6.56 3.46 -2.40
C GLU A 121 6.95 3.12 -0.96
N GLN A 122 8.26 3.04 -0.66
CA GLN A 122 8.71 2.88 0.74
C GLN A 122 8.24 4.02 1.63
N MET A 123 8.35 5.26 1.17
CA MET A 123 7.90 6.44 1.93
C MET A 123 6.38 6.44 2.16
N LYS A 124 5.58 5.98 1.19
CA LYS A 124 4.12 5.82 1.38
C LYS A 124 3.81 4.74 2.41
N ALA A 125 4.50 3.62 2.39
CA ALA A 125 4.34 2.55 3.38
C ALA A 125 4.67 3.05 4.80
N ILE A 126 5.79 3.74 4.97
CA ILE A 126 6.21 4.34 6.24
C ILE A 126 5.19 5.37 6.75
N LYS A 127 4.73 6.29 5.88
CA LYS A 127 3.71 7.28 6.27
C LYS A 127 2.41 6.62 6.71
N LYS A 128 1.97 5.56 6.03
CA LYS A 128 0.76 4.81 6.38
C LYS A 128 0.91 4.14 7.75
N GLU A 129 2.06 3.54 8.05
CA GLU A 129 2.31 2.95 9.38
C GLU A 129 2.40 4.01 10.49
N LEU A 130 3.01 5.18 10.23
CA LEU A 130 3.11 6.27 11.20
C LEU A 130 1.73 6.89 11.52
N HIS A 131 0.93 7.21 10.51
CA HIS A 131 -0.42 7.77 10.73
C HIS A 131 -1.32 6.79 11.49
N GLN A 132 -1.19 5.49 11.23
CA GLN A 132 -1.93 4.46 11.96
C GLN A 132 -1.56 4.37 13.44
N LYS A 133 -0.28 4.60 13.79
CA LYS A 133 0.14 4.65 15.20
C LYS A 133 -0.43 5.87 15.91
N ASP A 134 -0.45 7.03 15.25
CA ASP A 134 -1.01 8.25 15.83
C ASP A 134 -2.53 8.16 16.03
N ASP A 135 -3.26 7.57 15.08
CA ASP A 135 -4.72 7.39 15.21
C ASP A 135 -5.08 6.40 16.34
N PHE A 136 -4.32 5.30 16.48
CA PHE A 136 -4.53 4.36 17.57
C PHE A 136 -4.23 4.97 18.94
N ALA A 137 -3.20 5.81 19.04
CA ALA A 137 -2.88 6.54 20.27
C ALA A 137 -4.02 7.49 20.68
N LYS A 138 -4.58 8.24 19.72
CA LYS A 138 -5.75 9.11 19.97
C LYS A 138 -6.96 8.32 20.47
N GLU A 139 -7.25 7.17 19.86
CA GLU A 139 -8.38 6.32 20.28
C GLU A 139 -8.24 5.84 21.73
N ILE A 140 -7.02 5.45 22.13
CA ILE A 140 -6.73 5.05 23.51
C ILE A 140 -6.99 6.20 24.49
N ASP A 141 -6.59 7.42 24.13
CA ASP A 141 -6.81 8.60 24.97
C ASP A 141 -8.31 8.97 25.06
N GLU A 142 -9.06 8.91 23.97
CA GLU A 142 -10.52 9.08 23.98
C GLU A 142 -11.21 8.04 24.87
N MET A 143 -10.77 6.78 24.80
CA MET A 143 -11.32 5.71 25.63
C MET A 143 -11.00 5.93 27.11
N ARG A 144 -9.79 6.42 27.42
CA ARG A 144 -9.40 6.82 28.78
C ARG A 144 -10.30 7.92 29.33
N GLU A 145 -10.63 8.92 28.51
CA GLU A 145 -11.55 9.99 28.92
C GLU A 145 -12.97 9.45 29.18
N ARG A 146 -13.47 8.57 28.32
CA ARG A 146 -14.79 7.94 28.50
C ARG A 146 -14.88 7.13 29.79
N ILE A 147 -13.83 6.40 30.17
CA ILE A 147 -13.78 5.65 31.44
C ILE A 147 -13.91 6.60 32.62
N LYS A 148 -13.14 7.70 32.64
CA LYS A 148 -13.21 8.72 33.70
C LYS A 148 -14.58 9.40 33.79
N GLN A 149 -15.20 9.68 32.64
CA GLN A 149 -16.53 10.30 32.59
C GLN A 149 -17.66 9.37 33.02
N ALA A 150 -17.50 8.04 32.86
CA ALA A 150 -18.53 7.07 33.19
C ALA A 150 -18.85 7.01 34.70
N LYS A 151 -17.93 7.45 35.57
CA LYS A 151 -18.05 7.42 37.04
C LYS A 151 -18.38 6.01 37.55
N MET A 152 -17.53 5.05 37.18
CA MET A 152 -17.68 3.65 37.55
C MET A 152 -17.44 3.42 39.04
N SER A 153 -17.75 2.21 39.54
CA SER A 153 -17.29 1.81 40.87
C SER A 153 -15.77 1.58 40.87
N PRO A 154 -15.08 1.66 42.02
CA PRO A 154 -13.62 1.48 42.07
C PRO A 154 -13.15 0.14 41.49
N GLU A 155 -13.91 -0.93 41.72
CA GLU A 155 -13.63 -2.26 41.18
C GLU A 155 -13.73 -2.30 39.65
N ALA A 156 -14.76 -1.67 39.09
CA ALA A 156 -14.99 -1.63 37.65
C ALA A 156 -14.02 -0.70 36.93
N GLU A 157 -13.69 0.44 37.54
CA GLU A 157 -12.69 1.38 37.04
C GLU A 157 -11.31 0.72 36.99
N GLY A 158 -10.90 0.02 38.06
CA GLY A 158 -9.64 -0.73 38.09
C GLY A 158 -9.58 -1.83 37.03
N ALA A 159 -10.68 -2.54 36.78
CA ALA A 159 -10.76 -3.53 35.70
C ALA A 159 -10.68 -2.88 34.31
N ALA A 160 -11.35 -1.74 34.10
CA ALA A 160 -11.31 -0.99 32.85
C ALA A 160 -9.92 -0.42 32.57
N GLU A 161 -9.24 0.15 33.56
CA GLU A 161 -7.87 0.65 33.42
C GLU A 161 -6.86 -0.46 33.11
N LYS A 162 -7.00 -1.63 33.76
CA LYS A 162 -6.15 -2.79 33.48
C LYS A 162 -6.31 -3.25 32.03
N GLU A 163 -7.54 -3.31 31.53
CA GLU A 163 -7.82 -3.72 30.16
C GLU A 163 -7.41 -2.64 29.15
N LEU A 164 -7.56 -1.34 29.47
CA LEU A 164 -7.06 -0.24 28.64
C LEU A 164 -5.53 -0.27 28.51
N ASN A 165 -4.81 -0.57 29.60
CA ASN A 165 -3.36 -0.73 29.59
C ASN A 165 -2.90 -1.95 28.79
N ARG A 166 -3.75 -2.97 28.69
CA ARG A 166 -3.53 -4.13 27.83
C ARG A 166 -3.75 -3.74 26.36
N LEU A 167 -4.86 -3.05 26.07
CA LEU A 167 -5.22 -2.56 24.74
C LEU A 167 -4.11 -1.67 24.14
N SER A 168 -3.51 -0.79 24.93
CA SER A 168 -2.45 0.12 24.46
C SER A 168 -1.16 -0.56 24.01
N LYS A 169 -0.93 -1.79 24.46
CA LYS A 169 0.24 -2.61 24.09
C LYS A 169 -0.05 -3.56 22.94
N MET A 170 -1.32 -3.74 22.57
CA MET A 170 -1.73 -4.64 21.49
C MET A 170 -1.54 -4.00 20.12
N MET A 171 -1.39 -4.84 19.09
CA MET A 171 -1.40 -4.35 17.70
C MET A 171 -2.82 -3.92 17.30
N PRO A 172 -3.02 -2.76 16.63
CA PRO A 172 -4.35 -2.19 16.35
C PRO A 172 -5.33 -3.08 15.58
N PHE A 173 -4.81 -4.01 14.77
CA PHE A 173 -5.58 -4.89 13.88
C PHE A 173 -5.73 -6.33 14.41
N SER A 174 -5.28 -6.62 15.63
CA SER A 174 -5.46 -7.94 16.21
C SER A 174 -6.95 -8.20 16.51
N PRO A 175 -7.46 -9.43 16.29
CA PRO A 175 -8.79 -9.83 16.76
C PRO A 175 -8.96 -9.58 18.26
N GLU A 176 -7.89 -9.72 19.05
CA GLU A 176 -7.89 -9.45 20.49
C GLU A 176 -8.20 -7.98 20.81
N THR A 177 -7.64 -7.04 20.04
CA THR A 177 -7.90 -5.60 20.18
C THR A 177 -9.39 -5.30 20.00
N THR A 178 -10.07 -5.98 19.08
CA THR A 178 -11.50 -5.81 18.84
C THR A 178 -12.33 -6.30 20.03
N VAL A 179 -11.94 -7.41 20.66
CA VAL A 179 -12.60 -7.94 21.85
C VAL A 179 -12.42 -7.00 23.04
N SER A 180 -11.19 -6.52 23.30
CA SER A 180 -10.91 -5.58 24.39
C SER A 180 -11.61 -4.24 24.19
N ARG A 181 -11.64 -3.69 22.97
CA ARG A 181 -12.44 -2.48 22.62
C ARG A 181 -13.91 -2.68 22.94
N THR A 182 -14.50 -3.78 22.46
CA THR A 182 -15.90 -4.09 22.70
C THR A 182 -16.19 -4.18 24.20
N TYR A 183 -15.34 -4.87 24.96
CA TYR A 183 -15.50 -4.98 26.40
C TYR A 183 -15.47 -3.60 27.11
N LEU A 184 -14.50 -2.75 26.76
CA LEU A 184 -14.39 -1.40 27.32
C LEU A 184 -15.58 -0.50 26.92
N ASP A 185 -16.07 -0.63 25.69
CA ASP A 185 -17.27 0.07 25.23
C ASP A 185 -18.51 -0.34 26.01
N TRP A 186 -18.68 -1.64 26.27
CA TRP A 186 -19.78 -2.14 27.11
C TRP A 186 -19.69 -1.58 28.53
N LEU A 187 -18.50 -1.61 29.15
CA LEU A 187 -18.30 -1.02 30.47
C LEU A 187 -18.63 0.47 30.49
N CYS A 188 -18.19 1.24 29.49
CA CYS A 188 -18.47 2.68 29.40
C CYS A 188 -19.95 2.97 29.09
N GLY A 189 -20.64 2.07 28.39
CA GLY A 189 -22.06 2.22 28.02
C GLY A 189 -23.03 1.99 29.17
N LEU A 190 -22.59 1.35 30.26
CA LEU A 190 -23.45 1.05 31.40
C LEU A 190 -23.75 2.30 32.24
N PRO A 191 -24.99 2.46 32.76
CA PRO A 191 -25.38 3.62 33.56
C PRO A 191 -24.91 3.50 35.02
N TRP A 192 -23.62 3.71 35.28
CA TRP A 192 -23.02 3.60 36.63
C TRP A 192 -23.58 4.63 37.62
N ALA A 193 -23.44 5.92 37.29
CA ALA A 193 -23.91 7.02 38.14
C ALA A 193 -25.29 7.57 37.74
N LYS A 194 -25.75 7.29 36.52
CA LYS A 194 -27.03 7.81 35.99
C LYS A 194 -28.20 6.98 36.53
N ARG A 195 -29.06 7.59 37.34
CA ARG A 195 -30.27 6.97 37.89
C ARG A 195 -31.49 7.82 37.60
N THR A 196 -32.62 7.19 37.30
CA THR A 196 -33.93 7.86 37.28
C THR A 196 -34.36 8.20 38.70
N GLN A 197 -34.94 9.38 38.90
CA GLN A 197 -35.58 9.72 40.17
C GLN A 197 -36.91 8.97 40.27
N ASP A 198 -37.13 8.30 41.40
CA ASP A 198 -38.37 7.58 41.67
C ASP A 198 -39.46 8.57 42.10
N MET A 199 -40.63 8.51 41.45
CA MET A 199 -41.83 9.22 41.86
C MET A 199 -42.74 8.27 42.65
N LEU A 200 -42.69 8.35 43.97
CA LEU A 200 -43.43 7.46 44.89
C LEU A 200 -44.71 8.13 45.42
N ASP A 201 -45.56 8.59 44.50
CA ASP A 201 -46.88 9.12 44.80
C ASP A 201 -47.95 8.05 44.57
N ILE A 202 -48.62 7.65 45.65
CA ILE A 202 -49.62 6.58 45.66
C ILE A 202 -50.90 7.04 44.94
N GLU A 203 -51.31 8.30 45.07
CA GLU A 203 -52.51 8.80 44.41
C GLU A 203 -52.31 8.86 42.90
N LYS A 204 -51.17 9.40 42.47
CA LYS A 204 -50.80 9.44 41.06
C LYS A 204 -50.67 8.03 40.48
N ALA A 205 -50.04 7.11 41.21
CA ALA A 205 -49.94 5.71 40.78
C ALA A 205 -51.32 5.05 40.61
N ARG A 206 -52.26 5.30 41.54
CA ARG A 206 -53.65 4.80 41.43
C ARG A 206 -54.32 5.32 40.16
N ARG A 207 -54.25 6.63 39.91
CA ARG A 207 -54.84 7.25 38.70
C ARG A 207 -54.29 6.63 37.42
N ILE A 208 -52.97 6.48 37.31
CA ILE A 208 -52.33 5.90 36.12
C ILE A 208 -52.73 4.42 35.92
N LEU A 209 -52.80 3.64 37.00
CA LEU A 209 -53.21 2.24 36.91
C LEU A 209 -54.69 2.09 36.53
N ASP A 210 -55.55 3.00 36.98
CA ASP A 210 -56.97 3.02 36.64
C ASP A 210 -57.24 3.55 35.23
N GLU A 211 -56.42 4.47 34.72
CA GLU A 211 -56.42 4.94 33.33
C GLU A 211 -56.00 3.85 32.35
N ASP A 212 -54.89 3.16 32.63
CA ASP A 212 -54.30 2.19 31.70
C ASP A 212 -55.03 0.83 31.70
N HIS A 213 -55.77 0.48 32.77
CA HIS A 213 -56.40 -0.84 32.93
C HIS A 213 -57.79 -0.72 33.55
N TYR A 214 -58.82 -1.24 32.89
CA TYR A 214 -60.15 -1.35 33.51
C TYR A 214 -60.23 -2.57 34.45
N GLY A 215 -60.85 -2.41 35.63
CA GLY A 215 -61.00 -3.49 36.61
C GLY A 215 -59.71 -3.83 37.37
N LEU A 216 -59.39 -5.13 37.50
CA LEU A 216 -58.19 -5.65 38.18
C LEU A 216 -57.94 -5.08 39.60
N LYS A 217 -59.01 -4.96 40.40
CA LYS A 217 -58.95 -4.37 41.76
C LYS A 217 -57.87 -5.02 42.62
N LYS A 218 -57.86 -6.36 42.73
CA LYS A 218 -56.89 -7.11 43.54
C LYS A 218 -55.43 -6.88 43.10
N PRO A 219 -55.04 -7.07 41.81
CA PRO A 219 -53.68 -6.76 41.36
C PRO A 219 -53.25 -5.30 41.57
N LYS A 220 -54.13 -4.34 41.28
CA LYS A 220 -53.82 -2.91 41.46
C LYS A 220 -53.58 -2.56 42.92
N GLU A 221 -54.40 -3.09 43.82
CA GLU A 221 -54.25 -2.89 45.26
C GLU A 221 -52.88 -3.41 45.75
N ARG A 222 -52.47 -4.60 45.30
CA ARG A 222 -51.12 -5.14 45.62
C ARG A 222 -49.97 -4.32 45.04
N VAL A 223 -50.14 -3.73 43.87
CA VAL A 223 -49.15 -2.81 43.30
C VAL A 223 -49.05 -1.54 44.14
N LEU A 224 -50.17 -0.98 44.58
CA LEU A 224 -50.19 0.21 45.45
C LEU A 224 -49.57 -0.07 46.82
N GLU A 225 -49.86 -1.23 47.43
CA GLU A 225 -49.22 -1.68 48.66
C GLU A 225 -47.69 -1.78 48.48
N TYR A 226 -47.23 -2.36 47.37
CA TYR A 226 -45.81 -2.48 47.07
C TYR A 226 -45.13 -1.11 46.94
N ILE A 227 -45.77 -0.15 46.26
CA ILE A 227 -45.28 1.23 46.16
C ILE A 227 -45.27 1.91 47.53
N ALA A 228 -46.29 1.69 48.37
CA ALA A 228 -46.37 2.24 49.73
C ALA A 228 -45.24 1.71 50.62
N VAL A 229 -44.96 0.41 50.57
CA VAL A 229 -43.82 -0.19 51.29
C VAL A 229 -42.50 0.39 50.79
N ARG A 230 -42.31 0.59 49.48
CA ARG A 230 -41.10 1.25 48.93
C ARG A 230 -40.96 2.71 49.33
N LYS A 231 -42.07 3.43 49.55
CA LYS A 231 -42.03 4.80 50.06
C LYS A 231 -41.45 4.86 51.48
N LEU A 232 -41.73 3.83 52.30
CA LEU A 232 -41.21 3.70 53.66
C LEU A 232 -39.80 3.11 53.69
N THR A 233 -39.53 2.12 52.85
CA THR A 233 -38.23 1.43 52.77
C THR A 233 -37.45 1.88 51.54
N LYS A 234 -36.41 2.69 51.76
CA LYS A 234 -35.51 3.19 50.68
C LYS A 234 -34.68 2.09 49.98
N LYS A 235 -34.78 0.83 50.40
CA LYS A 235 -34.08 -0.33 49.82
C LYS A 235 -35.08 -1.36 49.29
N ILE A 236 -34.84 -1.87 48.09
CA ILE A 236 -35.62 -2.95 47.44
C ILE A 236 -35.22 -4.32 48.04
N LYS A 237 -35.14 -4.45 49.36
CA LYS A 237 -34.98 -5.75 50.02
C LYS A 237 -36.37 -6.34 50.32
N GLY A 238 -37.15 -6.57 49.27
CA GLY A 238 -38.52 -7.07 49.36
C GLY A 238 -38.85 -8.04 48.23
N PRO A 239 -39.96 -8.79 48.34
CA PRO A 239 -40.37 -9.77 47.35
C PRO A 239 -40.62 -9.11 45.98
N ILE A 240 -40.20 -9.79 44.90
CA ILE A 240 -40.42 -9.34 43.52
C ILE A 240 -41.88 -9.64 43.15
N LEU A 241 -42.57 -8.68 42.51
CA LEU A 241 -43.93 -8.88 42.03
C LEU A 241 -43.94 -9.86 40.85
N CYS A 242 -44.66 -10.97 41.02
CA CYS A 242 -44.89 -11.95 39.96
C CYS A 242 -46.37 -11.94 39.54
N PHE A 243 -46.64 -11.63 38.28
CA PHE A 243 -47.99 -11.67 37.71
C PHE A 243 -48.22 -13.00 37.00
N VAL A 244 -49.14 -13.82 37.52
CA VAL A 244 -49.49 -15.14 36.97
C VAL A 244 -50.89 -15.09 36.36
N GLY A 245 -51.07 -15.74 35.21
CA GLY A 245 -52.37 -15.86 34.54
C GLY A 245 -52.24 -16.32 33.08
N PRO A 246 -53.35 -16.55 32.36
CA PRO A 246 -53.35 -16.96 30.97
C PRO A 246 -52.74 -15.90 30.03
N PRO A 247 -52.29 -16.25 28.82
CA PRO A 247 -51.81 -15.27 27.84
C PRO A 247 -52.92 -14.26 27.49
N GLY A 248 -52.54 -13.03 27.14
CA GLY A 248 -53.49 -11.97 26.76
C GLY A 248 -54.08 -11.14 27.90
N VAL A 249 -53.94 -11.53 29.18
CA VAL A 249 -54.50 -10.79 30.33
C VAL A 249 -53.78 -9.49 30.72
N GLY A 250 -52.93 -8.94 29.85
CA GLY A 250 -52.31 -7.63 30.07
C GLY A 250 -51.13 -7.58 31.04
N LYS A 251 -50.52 -8.71 31.43
CA LYS A 251 -49.36 -8.77 32.38
C LYS A 251 -48.23 -7.78 32.03
N THR A 252 -47.79 -7.77 30.77
CA THR A 252 -46.72 -6.85 30.30
C THR A 252 -47.18 -5.40 30.29
N SER A 253 -48.47 -5.17 30.02
CA SER A 253 -49.06 -3.83 30.01
C SER A 253 -49.12 -3.25 31.43
N ILE A 254 -49.53 -4.03 32.43
CA ILE A 254 -49.49 -3.62 33.86
C ILE A 254 -48.07 -3.27 34.29
N ALA A 255 -47.07 -4.08 33.94
CA ALA A 255 -45.67 -3.79 34.26
C ALA A 255 -45.18 -2.46 33.65
N ARG A 256 -45.65 -2.12 32.45
CA ARG A 256 -45.35 -0.83 31.81
C ARG A 256 -46.03 0.33 32.54
N SER A 257 -47.29 0.18 32.94
CA SER A 257 -48.02 1.17 33.74
C SER A 257 -47.36 1.41 35.10
N ILE A 258 -46.84 0.36 35.74
CA ILE A 258 -46.05 0.48 36.98
C ILE A 258 -44.80 1.31 36.76
N ALA A 259 -44.06 1.06 35.67
CA ALA A 259 -42.87 1.84 35.34
C ALA A 259 -43.22 3.33 35.08
N ARG A 260 -44.32 3.59 34.35
CA ARG A 260 -44.87 4.95 34.11
C ARG A 260 -45.26 5.63 35.42
N ALA A 261 -45.93 4.92 36.32
CA ALA A 261 -46.36 5.43 37.62
C ALA A 261 -45.19 5.83 38.52
N ILE A 262 -44.13 5.03 38.54
CA ILE A 262 -42.94 5.26 39.39
C ILE A 262 -41.93 6.21 38.70
N GLY A 263 -42.11 6.52 37.41
CA GLY A 263 -41.18 7.36 36.64
C GLY A 263 -39.88 6.66 36.25
N ARG A 264 -39.89 5.33 36.14
CA ARG A 264 -38.72 4.52 35.73
C ARG A 264 -38.79 4.14 34.27
N LYS A 265 -37.63 3.98 33.63
CA LYS A 265 -37.56 3.41 32.27
C LYS A 265 -37.99 1.94 32.29
N PHE A 266 -38.85 1.57 31.35
CA PHE A 266 -39.32 0.19 31.19
C PHE A 266 -38.41 -0.57 30.23
N VAL A 267 -37.98 -1.77 30.63
CA VAL A 267 -37.24 -2.72 29.79
C VAL A 267 -37.93 -4.07 29.91
N ARG A 268 -38.13 -4.75 28.79
CA ARG A 268 -38.68 -6.11 28.73
C ARG A 268 -37.58 -7.07 28.33
N MET A 269 -37.40 -8.12 29.13
CA MET A 269 -36.53 -9.26 28.81
C MET A 269 -37.42 -10.52 28.75
N SER A 270 -37.34 -11.27 27.65
CA SER A 270 -38.04 -12.54 27.52
C SER A 270 -37.22 -13.63 28.20
N LEU A 271 -37.85 -14.42 29.07
CA LEU A 271 -37.24 -15.60 29.71
C LEU A 271 -37.77 -16.91 29.13
N GLY A 272 -38.66 -16.84 28.13
CA GLY A 272 -39.11 -18.01 27.39
C GLY A 272 -38.04 -18.41 26.38
N GLY A 273 -37.59 -19.65 26.46
CA GLY A 273 -36.88 -20.35 25.39
C GLY A 273 -37.85 -20.97 24.41
#